data_AF-A0A7J6S8P1-F1
#
_entry.id   AF-A0A7J6S8P1-F1
#
_cell.length_a   1.000
_cell.length_b   1.000
_cell.length_c   1.000
_cell.angle_alpha   90.00
_cell.angle_beta   90.00
_cell.angle_gamma   90.00
#
_symmetry.space_group_name_H-M   'P 1'
#
loop_
_entity.id
_entity.type
_entity.pdbx_description
1 polymer ?
#
loop_
_entity_poly.entity_id
_entity_poly.type
_entity_poly.pdbx_seq_one_letter_code
_entity_poly.pdbx_strand_id
1 'polypeptide(L)'
;MAEEPSFTLPYCDDFHVHLRQDGMLKATVPAIRQGGVDRCIVMPNTYPPITNSDMARKYKEELEAIDPNVTFLMMLYLSPAIDVDDLEAARRNGVIGVKSYPRGVTTGSESGVESYDVYAPVFEKMQELGISLHLHGEV
;
A
#
# COMPACT_ATOMS: atom_id res chain seq x y z
N MET A 1 -20.20 -39.89 -11.39
CA MET A 1 -18.99 -39.30 -10.77
C MET A 1 -19.47 -38.57 -9.53
N ALA A 2 -18.88 -38.80 -8.36
CA ALA A 2 -19.26 -38.05 -7.17
C ALA A 2 -18.88 -36.58 -7.36
N GLU A 3 -19.77 -35.67 -6.95
CA GLU A 3 -19.52 -34.23 -7.01
C GLU A 3 -18.33 -33.90 -6.10
N GLU A 4 -17.37 -33.12 -6.60
CA GLU A 4 -16.25 -32.67 -5.77
C GLU A 4 -16.78 -31.73 -4.68
N PRO A 5 -16.24 -31.83 -3.44
CA PRO A 5 -16.63 -30.93 -2.37
C PRO A 5 -16.30 -29.48 -2.77
N SER A 6 -17.30 -28.60 -2.69
CA SER A 6 -17.18 -27.19 -3.05
C SER A 6 -17.61 -26.28 -1.90
N PHE A 7 -16.99 -25.08 -1.85
CA PHE A 7 -17.33 -24.01 -0.91
C PHE A 7 -17.53 -22.72 -1.68
N THR A 8 -18.53 -21.93 -1.28
CA THR A 8 -18.75 -20.57 -1.79
C THR A 8 -18.33 -19.57 -0.73
N LEU A 9 -17.40 -18.69 -1.06
CA LEU A 9 -16.93 -17.61 -0.21
C LEU A 9 -17.29 -16.26 -0.87
N PRO A 10 -17.55 -15.21 -0.07
CA PRO A 10 -17.55 -13.85 -0.62
C PRO A 10 -16.14 -13.48 -1.12
N TYR A 11 -16.02 -12.37 -1.85
CA TYR A 11 -14.71 -11.80 -2.11
C TYR A 11 -14.00 -11.47 -0.78
N CYS A 12 -12.70 -11.72 -0.75
CA CYS A 12 -11.84 -11.49 0.40
C CYS A 12 -11.13 -10.14 0.30
N ASP A 13 -10.52 -9.74 1.42
CA ASP A 13 -9.52 -8.68 1.48
C ASP A 13 -8.11 -9.26 1.38
N ASP A 14 -7.22 -8.60 0.63
CA ASP A 14 -5.77 -8.84 0.73
C ASP A 14 -5.07 -7.64 1.38
N PHE A 15 -4.61 -7.81 2.62
CA PHE A 15 -4.01 -6.74 3.40
C PHE A 15 -2.54 -6.45 3.06
N HIS A 16 -1.95 -7.07 2.04
CA HIS A 16 -0.59 -6.75 1.59
C HIS A 16 -0.31 -7.15 0.14
N VAL A 17 -0.53 -6.25 -0.82
CA VAL A 17 -0.27 -6.51 -2.25
C VAL A 17 0.82 -5.62 -2.85
N HIS A 18 1.56 -6.17 -3.82
CA HIS A 18 2.53 -5.44 -4.64
C HIS A 18 2.09 -5.45 -6.10
N LEU A 19 1.53 -4.36 -6.59
CA LEU A 19 0.98 -4.29 -7.95
C LEU A 19 2.00 -3.84 -8.99
N ARG A 20 3.14 -3.29 -8.58
CA ARG A 20 4.23 -2.82 -9.46
C ARG A 20 3.75 -1.65 -10.36
N GLN A 21 4.39 -1.41 -11.49
CA GLN A 21 4.09 -0.27 -12.37
C GLN A 21 4.15 -0.69 -13.85
N ASP A 22 3.77 0.26 -14.71
CA ASP A 22 3.91 0.18 -16.16
C ASP A 22 3.24 -1.08 -16.75
N GLY A 23 3.92 -1.77 -17.66
CA GLY A 23 3.42 -2.97 -18.32
C GLY A 23 3.04 -4.10 -17.36
N MET A 24 3.59 -4.12 -16.14
CA MET A 24 3.30 -5.16 -15.15
C MET A 24 1.88 -5.04 -14.59
N LEU A 25 1.31 -3.83 -14.55
CA LEU A 25 -0.05 -3.59 -14.05
C LEU A 25 -1.11 -4.39 -14.83
N LYS A 26 -0.85 -4.64 -16.12
CA LYS A 26 -1.74 -5.46 -16.98
C LYS A 26 -1.85 -6.91 -16.53
N ALA A 27 -0.87 -7.41 -15.78
CA ALA A 27 -0.88 -8.76 -15.22
C ALA A 27 -1.31 -8.76 -13.76
N THR A 28 -0.79 -7.83 -12.95
CA THR A 28 -0.98 -7.84 -11.49
C THR A 28 -2.34 -7.35 -11.04
N VAL A 29 -2.92 -6.32 -11.68
CA VAL A 29 -4.23 -5.78 -11.27
C VAL A 29 -5.36 -6.77 -11.53
N PRO A 30 -5.49 -7.39 -12.73
CA PRO A 30 -6.54 -8.38 -12.96
C PRO A 30 -6.41 -9.63 -12.07
N ALA A 31 -5.19 -9.97 -11.65
CA ALA A 31 -4.94 -11.13 -10.80
C ALA A 31 -5.62 -11.03 -9.42
N ILE A 32 -5.95 -9.82 -8.94
CA ILE A 32 -6.62 -9.60 -7.64
C ILE A 32 -7.99 -10.29 -7.64
N ARG A 33 -8.87 -9.91 -8.58
CA ARG A 33 -10.22 -10.50 -8.68
C ARG A 33 -10.19 -11.95 -9.14
N GLN A 34 -9.23 -12.32 -9.99
CA GLN A 34 -9.03 -13.72 -10.39
C GLN A 34 -8.65 -14.59 -9.18
N GLY A 35 -7.95 -14.03 -8.19
CA GLY A 35 -7.62 -14.67 -6.92
C GLY A 35 -8.74 -14.65 -5.88
N GLY A 36 -9.91 -14.08 -6.19
CA GLY A 36 -11.03 -14.01 -5.23
C GLY A 36 -10.95 -12.84 -4.23
N VAL A 37 -10.23 -11.77 -4.58
CA VAL A 37 -10.12 -10.54 -3.77
C VAL A 37 -10.78 -9.37 -4.49
N ASP A 38 -11.47 -8.49 -3.78
CA ASP A 38 -12.03 -7.24 -4.34
C ASP A 38 -11.67 -5.98 -3.54
N ARG A 39 -10.87 -6.11 -2.49
CA ARG A 39 -10.27 -4.99 -1.76
C ARG A 39 -8.87 -5.34 -1.28
N CYS A 40 -7.91 -4.45 -1.47
CA CYS A 40 -6.54 -4.73 -1.11
C CYS A 40 -5.77 -3.51 -0.60
N ILE A 41 -4.76 -3.75 0.26
CA ILE A 41 -3.83 -2.73 0.74
C ILE A 41 -2.59 -2.72 -0.16
N VAL A 42 -2.42 -1.63 -0.89
CA VAL A 42 -1.39 -1.50 -1.92
C VAL A 42 -0.10 -0.99 -1.30
N MET A 43 0.97 -1.76 -1.45
CA MET A 43 2.28 -1.42 -0.91
C MET A 43 2.96 -0.29 -1.72
N PRO A 44 3.64 0.67 -1.06
CA PRO A 44 4.06 1.93 -1.69
C PRO A 44 5.50 1.92 -2.23
N ASN A 45 6.19 0.78 -2.23
CA ASN A 45 7.57 0.63 -2.69
C ASN A 45 7.65 0.46 -4.23
N THR A 46 6.97 1.35 -4.94
CA THR A 46 7.16 1.59 -6.38
C THR A 46 8.51 2.28 -6.64
N TYR A 47 8.84 2.53 -7.91
CA TYR A 47 10.01 3.30 -8.31
C TYR A 47 9.59 4.55 -9.12
N PRO A 48 9.68 5.77 -8.55
CA PRO A 48 10.05 6.09 -7.17
C PRO A 48 8.99 5.63 -6.14
N PRO A 49 9.35 5.52 -4.84
CA PRO A 49 8.39 5.14 -3.79
C PRO A 49 7.32 6.22 -3.59
N ILE A 50 6.12 5.81 -3.21
CA ILE A 50 4.99 6.72 -2.98
C ILE A 50 5.13 7.38 -1.61
N THR A 51 5.59 8.62 -1.55
CA THR A 51 5.90 9.31 -0.29
C THR A 51 4.93 10.41 0.10
N ASN A 52 3.98 10.76 -0.77
CA ASN A 52 2.98 11.81 -0.51
C ASN A 52 1.59 11.47 -1.10
N SER A 53 0.60 12.26 -0.69
CA SER A 53 -0.80 12.12 -1.04
C SER A 53 -1.06 12.20 -2.54
N ASP A 54 -0.38 13.07 -3.28
CA ASP A 54 -0.63 13.24 -4.71
C ASP A 54 -0.13 12.02 -5.50
N MET A 55 1.02 11.46 -5.12
CA MET A 55 1.52 10.21 -5.69
C MET A 55 0.55 9.06 -5.41
N ALA A 56 0.04 8.94 -4.18
CA ALA A 56 -0.91 7.89 -3.82
C ALA A 56 -2.22 8.00 -4.62
N ARG A 57 -2.73 9.24 -4.79
CA ARG A 57 -3.93 9.52 -5.59
C ARG A 57 -3.72 9.13 -7.06
N LYS A 58 -2.62 9.58 -7.69
CA LYS A 58 -2.32 9.28 -9.09
C LYS A 58 -2.18 7.78 -9.32
N TYR A 59 -1.45 7.09 -8.45
CA TYR A 59 -1.29 5.65 -8.59
C TYR A 59 -2.61 4.91 -8.42
N LYS A 60 -3.46 5.33 -7.47
CA LYS A 60 -4.82 4.78 -7.34
C LYS A 60 -5.64 4.96 -8.62
N GLU A 61 -5.61 6.14 -9.22
CA GLU A 61 -6.31 6.43 -10.48
C GLU A 61 -5.85 5.50 -11.62
N GLU A 62 -4.55 5.21 -11.70
CA GLU A 62 -4.01 4.23 -12.67
C GLU A 62 -4.53 2.81 -12.43
N LEU A 63 -4.62 2.38 -11.17
CA LEU A 63 -5.13 1.05 -10.79
C LEU A 63 -6.62 0.93 -11.09
N GLU A 64 -7.42 1.94 -10.72
CA GLU A 64 -8.87 1.98 -10.95
C GLU A 64 -9.22 2.08 -12.45
N ALA A 65 -8.35 2.67 -13.27
CA ALA A 65 -8.51 2.67 -14.72
C ALA A 65 -8.38 1.26 -15.34
N ILE A 66 -7.68 0.34 -14.66
CA ILE A 66 -7.53 -1.05 -15.12
C ILE A 66 -8.66 -1.93 -14.57
N ASP A 67 -8.99 -1.80 -13.29
CA ASP A 67 -10.14 -2.49 -12.70
C ASP A 67 -10.88 -1.60 -11.69
N PRO A 68 -12.00 -0.97 -12.11
CA PRO A 68 -12.78 -0.10 -11.22
C PRO A 68 -13.58 -0.89 -10.17
N ASN A 69 -13.55 -2.22 -10.21
CA ASN A 69 -14.31 -3.07 -9.28
C ASN A 69 -13.44 -3.60 -8.14
N VAL A 70 -12.20 -3.13 -8.00
CA VAL A 70 -11.33 -3.41 -6.86
C VAL A 70 -11.21 -2.15 -6.00
N THR A 71 -11.37 -2.29 -4.69
CA THR A 71 -11.12 -1.21 -3.74
C THR A 71 -9.64 -1.18 -3.37
N PHE A 72 -8.90 -0.23 -3.94
CA PHE A 72 -7.49 -0.02 -3.62
C PHE A 72 -7.33 0.90 -2.40
N LEU A 73 -6.78 0.34 -1.31
CA LEU A 73 -6.45 1.05 -0.08
C LEU A 73 -4.97 1.44 -0.12
N MET A 74 -4.69 2.73 -0.28
CA MET A 74 -3.35 3.23 -0.54
C MET A 74 -2.56 3.43 0.75
N MET A 75 -1.24 3.31 0.61
CA MET A 75 -0.25 3.51 1.67
C MET A 75 0.79 4.55 1.23
N LEU A 76 1.49 5.17 2.19
CA LEU A 76 2.71 5.94 1.93
C LEU A 76 3.94 5.17 2.40
N TYR A 77 5.08 5.39 1.76
CA TYR A 77 6.38 4.84 2.13
C TYR A 77 7.02 5.72 3.21
N LEU A 78 7.42 5.10 4.33
CA LEU A 78 8.17 5.79 5.38
C LEU A 78 9.59 6.08 4.92
N SER A 79 9.90 7.34 4.66
CA SER A 79 11.22 7.81 4.23
C SER A 79 11.49 9.22 4.77
N PRO A 80 12.73 9.73 4.72
CA PRO A 80 13.03 11.09 5.12
C PRO A 80 12.29 12.18 4.34
N ALA A 81 11.70 11.83 3.19
CA ALA A 81 10.90 12.75 2.36
C ALA A 81 9.41 12.77 2.74
N ILE A 82 8.96 11.97 3.72
CA ILE A 82 7.57 12.02 4.19
C ILE A 82 7.33 13.37 4.87
N ASP A 83 6.23 14.03 4.50
CA ASP A 83 5.84 15.31 5.06
C ASP A 83 4.71 15.10 6.06
N VAL A 84 4.91 15.56 7.30
CA VAL A 84 3.93 15.47 8.38
C VAL A 84 2.66 16.25 8.02
N ASP A 85 2.80 17.39 7.34
CA ASP A 85 1.67 18.24 6.97
C ASP A 85 0.84 17.63 5.83
N ASP A 86 1.45 16.78 4.99
CA ASP A 86 0.77 16.07 3.91
C ASP A 86 -0.11 14.91 4.42
N LEU A 87 0.13 14.39 5.63
CA LEU A 87 -0.64 13.27 6.19
C LEU A 87 -2.15 13.57 6.30
N GLU A 88 -2.52 14.83 6.54
CA GLU A 88 -3.93 15.22 6.55
C GLU A 88 -4.56 15.12 5.15
N ALA A 89 -3.83 15.59 4.12
CA ALA A 89 -4.28 15.47 2.74
C ALA A 89 -4.34 14.00 2.31
N ALA A 90 -3.34 13.21 2.68
CA ALA A 90 -3.28 11.77 2.44
C ALA A 90 -4.51 11.06 3.04
N ARG A 91 -4.81 11.35 4.31
CA ARG A 91 -5.97 10.76 5.01
C ARG A 91 -7.30 11.15 4.37
N ARG A 92 -7.45 12.40 3.91
CA ARG A 92 -8.64 12.86 3.16
C ARG A 92 -8.77 12.16 1.80
N ASN A 93 -7.65 11.88 1.15
CA ASN A 93 -7.60 11.17 -0.13
C ASN A 93 -7.65 9.63 0.00
N GLY A 94 -7.90 9.11 1.21
CA GLY A 94 -8.13 7.70 1.45
C GLY A 94 -6.86 6.85 1.65
N VAL A 95 -5.71 7.48 1.93
CA VAL A 95 -4.56 6.75 2.47
C VAL A 95 -4.92 6.24 3.86
N ILE A 96 -4.68 4.95 4.10
CA ILE A 96 -5.04 4.29 5.35
C ILE A 96 -3.83 4.03 6.26
N GLY A 97 -2.61 4.10 5.73
CA GLY A 97 -1.42 3.75 6.48
C GLY A 97 -0.11 4.21 5.86
N VAL A 98 0.96 4.05 6.64
CA VAL A 98 2.34 4.27 6.24
C VAL A 98 3.11 2.96 6.41
N LYS A 99 3.89 2.56 5.40
CA LYS A 99 4.66 1.32 5.38
C LYS A 99 6.15 1.62 5.59
N SER A 100 6.72 1.00 6.61
CA SER A 100 8.15 1.00 6.89
C SER A 100 8.86 -0.20 6.26
N TYR A 101 10.04 0.07 5.71
CA TYR A 101 11.00 -0.92 5.22
C TYR A 101 12.38 -0.60 5.84
N PRO A 102 13.04 -1.55 6.53
CA PRO A 102 14.42 -1.36 6.97
C PRO A 102 15.34 -1.11 5.77
N ARG A 103 16.37 -0.28 5.94
CA ARG A 103 17.30 0.03 4.86
C ARG A 103 18.03 -1.23 4.37
N GLY A 104 17.96 -1.51 3.07
CA GLY A 104 18.79 -2.53 2.41
C GLY A 104 18.36 -3.99 2.62
N VAL A 105 17.24 -4.28 3.28
CA VAL A 105 16.80 -5.66 3.56
C VAL A 105 15.85 -6.24 2.51
N THR A 106 15.27 -5.40 1.63
CA THR A 106 14.31 -5.85 0.61
C THR A 106 14.35 -5.00 -0.68
N THR A 107 13.66 -5.45 -1.74
CA THR A 107 13.65 -4.78 -3.05
C THR A 107 13.08 -3.35 -2.95
N GLY A 108 13.85 -2.35 -3.38
CA GLY A 108 13.47 -0.93 -3.35
C GLY A 108 13.63 -0.26 -1.98
N SER A 109 14.39 -0.86 -1.05
CA SER A 109 14.61 -0.34 0.30
C SER A 109 15.86 0.54 0.44
N GLU A 110 16.43 1.06 -0.65
CA GLU A 110 17.64 1.90 -0.59
C GLU A 110 17.43 3.18 0.23
N SER A 111 16.17 3.64 0.30
CA SER A 111 15.70 4.79 1.10
C SER A 111 15.02 4.37 2.43
N GLY A 112 15.24 3.14 2.89
CA GLY A 112 14.63 2.58 4.10
C GLY A 112 15.11 3.21 5.42
N VAL A 113 14.45 2.83 6.51
CA VAL A 113 14.66 3.41 7.85
C VAL A 113 15.86 2.78 8.55
N GLU A 114 16.75 3.62 9.08
CA GLU A 114 17.88 3.22 9.94
C GLU A 114 17.58 3.42 11.44
N SER A 115 16.82 4.46 11.77
CA SER A 115 16.31 4.72 13.12
C SER A 115 14.90 5.31 13.04
N TYR A 116 14.05 4.88 13.98
CA TYR A 116 12.68 5.37 14.09
C TYR A 116 12.55 6.70 14.85
N ASP A 117 13.57 7.10 15.62
CA ASP A 117 13.50 8.28 16.48
C ASP A 117 13.22 9.56 15.68
N VAL A 118 13.77 9.65 14.46
CA VAL A 118 13.60 10.81 13.57
C VAL A 118 12.17 10.93 13.02
N TYR A 119 11.37 9.86 13.12
CA TYR A 119 9.99 9.82 12.65
C TYR A 119 8.95 10.01 13.77
N ALA A 120 9.38 10.34 14.99
CA ALA A 120 8.45 10.59 16.10
C ALA A 120 7.33 11.60 15.74
N PRO A 121 7.60 12.75 15.09
CA PRO A 121 6.53 13.68 14.69
C PRO A 121 5.54 13.08 13.68
N VAL A 122 6.04 12.23 12.77
CA VAL A 122 5.21 11.51 11.80
C VAL A 122 4.27 10.54 12.52
N PHE A 123 4.78 9.78 13.49
CA PHE A 123 4.00 8.82 14.26
C PHE A 123 2.96 9.48 15.17
N GLU A 124 3.30 10.60 15.79
CA GLU A 124 2.34 11.41 16.56
C GLU A 124 1.18 11.86 15.67
N LYS A 125 1.48 12.41 14.49
CA LYS A 125 0.45 12.85 13.55
C LYS A 125 -0.38 11.68 13.00
N MET A 126 0.26 10.55 12.70
CA MET A 126 -0.45 9.33 12.30
C MET A 126 -1.42 8.86 13.38
N GLN A 127 -1.01 8.90 14.64
CA GLN A 127 -1.87 8.56 15.79
C GLN A 127 -3.08 9.49 15.89
N GLU A 128 -2.89 10.81 15.76
CA GLU A 128 -3.98 11.79 15.75
C GLU A 128 -4.99 11.54 14.63
N LEU A 129 -4.50 11.15 13.45
CA LEU A 129 -5.32 10.96 12.24
C LEU A 129 -5.90 9.54 12.11
N GLY A 130 -5.51 8.61 12.99
CA GLY A 130 -5.89 7.20 12.89
C GLY A 130 -5.31 6.50 11.66
N ILE A 131 -4.09 6.87 11.26
CA ILE A 131 -3.34 6.23 10.16
C ILE A 131 -2.49 5.10 10.74
N SER A 132 -2.57 3.89 10.16
CA SER A 132 -1.83 2.72 10.66
C SER A 132 -0.35 2.76 10.27
N LEU A 133 0.52 2.23 11.13
CA LEU A 133 1.92 1.93 10.80
C LEU A 133 2.06 0.45 10.44
N HIS A 134 2.53 0.16 9.23
CA HIS A 134 2.81 -1.19 8.77
C HIS A 134 4.31 -1.41 8.80
N LEU A 135 4.77 -2.46 9.48
CA LEU A 135 6.19 -2.75 9.66
C LEU A 135 6.59 -3.96 8.84
N HIS A 136 7.63 -3.81 8.02
CA HIS A 136 8.43 -4.94 7.56
C HIS A 136 9.44 -5.27 8.66
N GLY A 137 9.05 -6.13 9.60
CA GLY A 137 9.79 -6.38 10.85
C GLY A 137 10.93 -7.38 10.71
N GLU A 138 12.00 -7.00 10.00
CA GLU A 138 13.25 -7.77 9.91
C GLU A 138 14.38 -7.09 10.69
N VAL A 139 15.37 -7.88 11.13
CA VAL A 139 16.56 -7.48 11.90
C VAL A 139 17.81 -7.79 11.11
#